data_AF-A0A5N7ZFT9-F1
#
_entry.id   AF-A0A5N7ZFT9-F1
#
_cell.length_a   1.000
_cell.length_b   1.000
_cell.length_c   1.000
_cell.angle_alpha   90.00
_cell.angle_beta   90.00
_cell.angle_gamma   90.00
#
_symmetry.space_group_name_H-M   'P 1'
#
loop_
_entity.id
_entity.type
_entity.pdbx_description
1 polymer ?
#
loop_
_entity_poly.entity_id
_entity_poly.type
_entity_poly.pdbx_seq_one_letter_code
_entity_poly.pdbx_strand_id
1 'polypeptide(L)' 'EQIAKAFNREDLIIYTNPEDFKQYLFNLNLDNTALLLMSSGNYGGLDFDDVKKLIL' A
#
# COMPACT_ATOMS: atom_id res chain seq x y z
N GLU A 1 0.12 16.53 3.46
CA GLU A 1 1.04 17.18 4.44
C GLU A 1 0.98 16.62 5.86
N GLN A 2 -0.20 16.41 6.45
CA GLN A 2 -0.30 16.01 7.87
C GLN A 2 0.41 14.68 8.19
N ILE A 3 0.24 13.67 7.34
CA ILE A 3 0.91 12.37 7.49
C ILE A 3 2.44 12.53 7.45
N ALA A 4 2.97 13.21 6.43
CA ALA A 4 4.42 13.45 6.30
C ALA A 4 5.01 14.15 7.53
N LYS A 5 4.35 15.22 8.02
CA LYS A 5 4.79 15.96 9.21
C LYS A 5 4.70 15.13 10.49
N ALA A 6 3.65 14.31 10.63
CA ALA A 6 3.45 13.47 11.81
C ALA A 6 4.48 12.33 11.93
N PHE A 7 4.82 11.69 10.81
CA PHE A 7 5.82 10.62 10.79
C PHE A 7 7.26 11.12 10.72
N ASN A 8 7.49 12.33 10.18
CA ASN A 8 8.80 12.98 10.07
C ASN A 8 9.90 12.04 9.52
N ARG A 9 9.55 11.29 8.47
CA ARG A 9 10.39 10.29 7.81
C ARG A 9 10.45 10.63 6.33
N GLU A 10 11.66 10.79 5.80
CA GLU A 10 11.88 11.17 4.39
C GLU A 10 11.69 10.00 3.42
N ASP A 11 11.79 8.76 3.91
CA ASP A 11 11.59 7.53 3.13
C ASP A 11 10.13 7.05 3.13
N LEU A 12 9.21 7.82 3.73
CA LEU A 12 7.80 7.48 3.72
C LEU A 12 7.19 7.80 2.35
N ILE A 13 6.79 6.76 1.63
CA ILE A 13 6.05 6.91 0.39
C ILE A 13 4.58 7.12 0.74
N ILE A 14 4.01 8.26 0.33
CA ILE A 14 2.62 8.64 0.64
C ILE A 14 1.82 8.75 -0.64
N TYR A 15 0.74 7.97 -0.73
CA TYR A 15 -0.25 8.05 -1.79
C TYR A 15 -1.54 8.69 -1.27
N THR A 16 -2.03 9.72 -1.95
CA THR A 16 -3.33 10.35 -1.66
C THR A 16 -4.42 9.97 -2.65
N ASN A 17 -4.06 9.31 -3.74
CA ASN A 17 -4.97 8.74 -4.72
C ASN A 17 -4.97 7.21 -4.58
N PRO A 18 -6.15 6.56 -4.42
CA PRO A 18 -6.27 5.12 -4.36
C PRO A 18 -5.68 4.38 -5.57
N GLU A 19 -5.78 4.95 -6.77
CA GLU A 19 -5.28 4.31 -7.99
C GLU A 19 -3.76 4.23 -7.98
N ASP A 20 -3.08 5.33 -7.59
CA ASP A 20 -1.61 5.34 -7.49
C ASP A 20 -1.11 4.33 -6.45
N PHE A 21 -1.82 4.22 -5.32
CA PHE A 21 -1.52 3.20 -4.29
C PHE A 21 -1.66 1.78 -4.85
N LYS A 22 -2.75 1.50 -5.58
CA LYS A 22 -2.97 0.19 -6.22
C LYS A 22 -1.86 -0.10 -7.22
N GLN A 23 -1.58 0.80 -8.15
CA GLN A 23 -0.53 0.63 -9.15
C GLN A 23 0.84 0.35 -8.49
N TYR A 24 1.17 1.05 -7.41
CA TYR A 24 2.38 0.76 -6.66
C TYR A 24 2.37 -0.65 -6.06
N LEU A 25 1.30 -1.01 -5.34
CA LEU A 25 1.17 -2.32 -4.68
C LEU A 25 1.30 -3.49 -5.67
N PHE A 26 0.65 -3.42 -6.83
CA PHE A 26 0.67 -4.48 -7.84
C PHE A 26 1.98 -4.56 -8.64
N ASN A 27 2.85 -3.55 -8.52
CA ASN A 27 4.17 -3.53 -9.15
C ASN A 27 5.31 -3.87 -8.17
N LEU A 28 5.00 -4.17 -6.91
CA LEU A 28 6.01 -4.61 -5.94
C LEU A 28 6.49 -6.03 -6.27
N ASN A 29 7.81 -6.25 -6.18
CA ASN A 29 8.33 -7.60 -6.06
C ASN A 29 8.17 -8.06 -4.60
N LEU A 30 7.40 -9.12 -4.39
CA LEU A 30 7.10 -9.69 -3.07
C LEU A 30 7.84 -11.01 -2.80
N ASP A 31 8.83 -11.37 -3.62
CA ASP A 31 9.66 -12.58 -3.43
C ASP A 31 10.23 -12.65 -2.00
N ASN A 32 9.99 -13.78 -1.32
CA ASN A 32 10.42 -14.02 0.07
C ASN A 32 10.05 -12.89 1.06
N THR A 33 8.95 -12.19 0.82
CA THR A 33 8.52 -11.04 1.62
C THR A 33 7.16 -11.30 2.26
N ALA A 34 6.97 -10.80 3.50
CA ALA A 34 5.66 -10.76 4.13
C ALA A 34 5.03 -9.38 3.91
N LEU A 35 3.86 -9.33 3.26
CA LEU A 35 3.10 -8.11 3.08
C LEU A 35 2.19 -7.86 4.29
N LEU A 36 2.43 -6.77 5.04
CA LEU A 36 1.58 -6.33 6.14
C LEU A 36 0.72 -5.14 5.70
N LEU A 37 -0.60 -5.31 5.75
CA LEU A 37 -1.58 -4.26 5.50
C LEU A 37 -2.31 -3.93 6.81
N MET A 38 -2.37 -2.64 7.17
CA MET A 38 -3.13 -2.14 8.32
C MET A 38 -4.06 -1.01 7.89
N SER A 39 -5.31 -1.06 8.33
CA SER A 39 -6.31 -0.05 7.96
C SER A 39 -7.44 0.01 8.98
N SER A 40 -7.99 1.21 9.16
CA SER A 40 -9.27 1.45 9.82
C SER A 40 -10.46 1.56 8.84
N GLY A 41 -10.19 1.42 7.53
CA GLY A 41 -11.15 1.42 6.42
C GLY A 41 -10.85 0.34 5.36
N ASN A 42 -11.16 0.61 4.08
CA ASN A 42 -11.12 -0.40 3.00
C ASN A 42 -10.01 -0.21 1.94
N TYR A 43 -8.92 0.50 2.26
CA TYR A 43 -7.79 0.75 1.35
C TYR A 43 -8.15 1.40 0.01
N GLY A 44 -9.21 2.21 -0.02
CA GLY A 44 -9.67 2.85 -1.27
C GLY A 44 -10.34 1.86 -2.24
N GLY A 45 -11.01 0.84 -1.70
CA GLY A 45 -11.69 -0.19 -2.48
C GLY A 45 -10.71 -1.18 -3.13
N LEU A 46 -9.68 -1.58 -2.38
CA LEU A 46 -8.76 -2.63 -2.79
C LEU A 46 -9.47 -3.99 -2.77
N ASP A 47 -9.34 -4.74 -3.87
CA ASP A 47 -9.87 -6.10 -3.94
C ASP A 47 -8.80 -7.07 -3.40
N PHE A 48 -9.13 -7.77 -2.31
CA PHE A 48 -8.22 -8.72 -1.67
C PHE A 48 -8.03 -10.00 -2.47
N ASP A 49 -8.98 -10.37 -3.35
CA ASP A 49 -8.80 -11.51 -4.23
C ASP A 49 -7.78 -11.20 -5.34
N ASP A 50 -7.66 -9.94 -5.75
CA ASP A 50 -6.56 -9.52 -6.62
C ASP A 50 -5.22 -9.46 -5.88
N VAL A 51 -5.19 -8.97 -4.63
CA VAL A 51 -3.95 -8.92 -3.82
C VAL A 51 -3.39 -10.32 -3.57
N LYS A 52 -4.23 -11.33 -3.33
CA LYS A 52 -3.77 -12.72 -3.16
C LYS A 52 -2.97 -13.22 -4.36
N LYS A 53 -3.29 -12.80 -5.58
CA LYS A 53 -2.59 -13.19 -6.81
C LYS A 53 -1.16 -12.65 -6.89
N LEU A 54 -0.80 -11.67 -6.07
CA LEU A 54 0.57 -11.15 -5.98
C LEU A 54 1.51 -12.02 -5.11
N ILE A 55 0.95 -12.89 -4.29
CA ILE A 55 1.67 -13.64 -3.26
C ILE A 55 1.67 -15.17 -3.56
N LEU A 56 0.80 -15.61 -4.48
CA LEU A 56 0.66 -17.00 -4.93
C LEU A 56 1.52 -17.26 -6.16
#